data_AF-A0A0D0VT98-F1
#
_entry.id   AF-A0A0D0VT98-F1
#
_cell.length_a   1.000
_cell.length_b   1.000
_cell.length_c   1.000
_cell.angle_alpha   90.00
_cell.angle_beta   90.00
_cell.angle_gamma   90.00
#
_symmetry.space_group_name_H-M   'P 1'
#
loop_
_entity.id
_entity.type
_entity.pdbx_description
1 polymer ?
#
loop_
_entity_poly.entity_id
_entity_poly.type
_entity_poly.pdbx_seq_one_letter_code
_entity_poly.pdbx_strand_id
1 'polypeptide(L)'
;MNVAQEVEDPFEPGLSRVSAWSAPSALPEEMPRRKLKLKAYPAAVVGDGARPIPHVEYCHARWSHGELGLADLPEGACLRDVLYPTAPENNERPWRFWETIRWMEEGRQRGIPILIHCQCGVSRSATLAIAYTMALAAAGAMPQHLGHIRVMQDAYDFVKGKSCWIGPNHSLVFQLVDFARSLTTLLSSHYATTPNASIKTSFPTAAESELSEAEWARRRREFDEDDMGEYTTDLSTTASDGQTAVESCMSAEEAGEEARRLDAAMLARREAAIKEGM
;
A
#
# COMPACT_ATOMS: atom_id res chain seq x y z
N MET A 1 -0.31 -11.49 -11.78
CA MET A 1 0.02 -10.10 -12.15
C MET A 1 1.45 -10.05 -12.62
N ASN A 2 1.67 -9.76 -13.90
CA ASN A 2 2.99 -9.44 -14.43
C ASN A 2 3.09 -7.92 -14.43
N VAL A 3 4.03 -7.36 -13.68
CA VAL A 3 4.27 -5.91 -13.70
C VAL A 3 5.26 -5.64 -14.83
N ALA A 4 4.92 -4.71 -15.72
CA ALA A 4 5.84 -4.30 -16.77
C ALA A 4 7.07 -3.66 -16.11
N GLN A 5 8.24 -4.26 -16.34
CA GLN A 5 9.51 -3.57 -16.15
C GLN A 5 9.62 -2.51 -17.26
N GLU A 6 10.28 -1.39 -16.95
CA GLU A 6 10.55 -0.29 -17.88
C GLU A 6 10.85 -0.82 -19.29
N VAL A 7 9.97 -0.52 -20.23
CA VAL A 7 10.14 -0.84 -21.64
C VAL A 7 10.60 0.45 -22.30
N GLU A 8 11.88 0.53 -22.67
CA GLU A 8 12.32 1.52 -23.66
C GLU A 8 11.42 1.37 -24.89
N ASP A 9 10.88 2.49 -25.38
CA ASP A 9 9.80 2.58 -26.38
C ASP A 9 9.78 1.38 -27.35
N PRO A 10 8.77 0.51 -27.28
CA PRO A 10 8.72 -0.71 -28.10
C PRO A 10 8.47 -0.44 -29.59
N PHE A 11 8.24 0.83 -29.98
CA PHE A 11 7.95 1.25 -31.34
C PHE A 11 9.04 2.14 -31.96
N GLU A 12 10.07 2.56 -31.21
CA GLU A 12 11.17 3.35 -31.78
C GLU A 12 12.34 2.49 -32.28
N PRO A 13 12.68 2.54 -33.57
CA PRO A 13 13.89 1.93 -34.08
C PRO A 13 15.08 2.87 -33.83
N GLY A 14 15.85 2.64 -32.76
CA GLY A 14 17.29 2.94 -32.79
C GLY A 14 17.93 3.85 -31.74
N LEU A 15 17.39 4.03 -30.53
CA LEU A 15 18.14 4.77 -29.50
C LEU A 15 19.20 3.91 -28.78
N SER A 16 20.46 4.25 -29.07
CA SER A 16 21.64 3.82 -28.35
C SER A 16 21.64 4.38 -26.92
N ARG A 17 21.76 3.45 -25.96
CA ARG A 17 22.26 3.58 -24.58
C ARG A 17 22.63 5.01 -24.14
N VAL A 18 21.69 5.71 -23.49
CA VAL A 18 22.03 6.89 -22.69
C VAL A 18 22.34 6.42 -21.28
N SER A 19 23.63 6.44 -20.93
CA SER A 19 24.08 6.22 -19.56
C SER A 19 23.82 7.47 -18.73
N ALA A 20 22.94 7.37 -17.74
CA ALA A 20 23.14 7.88 -16.39
C ALA A 20 21.84 7.69 -15.61
N TRP A 21 21.94 7.06 -14.44
CA TRP A 21 21.72 7.69 -13.12
C TRP A 21 22.29 6.69 -12.10
N SER A 22 23.27 7.15 -11.32
CA SER A 22 23.98 6.31 -10.35
C SER A 22 23.04 5.92 -9.21
N ALA A 23 22.89 4.62 -8.96
CA ALA A 23 22.12 4.08 -7.85
C ALA A 23 22.79 4.43 -6.49
N PRO A 24 22.03 4.68 -5.42
CA PRO A 24 22.57 4.67 -4.06
C PRO A 24 22.94 3.23 -3.69
N SER A 25 24.18 3.05 -3.23
CA SER A 25 24.79 1.77 -2.93
C SER A 25 24.28 1.20 -1.60
N ALA A 26 23.23 0.39 -1.62
CA ALA A 26 22.92 -0.66 -0.62
C ALA A 26 21.66 -1.46 -1.01
N LEU A 27 21.75 -2.29 -2.05
CA LEU A 27 20.78 -3.38 -2.29
C LEU A 27 21.58 -4.67 -2.54
N PRO A 28 21.12 -5.83 -2.03
CA PRO A 28 21.78 -7.11 -2.26
C PRO A 28 21.82 -7.43 -3.77
N GLU A 29 22.90 -8.13 -4.17
CA GLU A 29 23.36 -8.37 -5.55
C GLU A 29 22.26 -8.48 -6.61
N GLU A 30 22.55 -7.79 -7.72
CA GLU A 30 21.74 -7.62 -8.93
C GLU A 30 20.90 -8.83 -9.32
N MET A 31 19.57 -8.73 -9.18
CA MET A 31 18.69 -9.54 -10.02
C MET A 31 18.88 -9.06 -11.48
N PRO A 32 19.35 -9.91 -12.41
CA PRO A 32 19.50 -9.52 -13.79
C PRO A 32 18.14 -9.10 -14.34
N ARG A 33 18.07 -7.91 -14.95
CA ARG A 33 16.88 -7.38 -15.66
C ARG A 33 16.44 -8.40 -16.71
N ARG A 34 15.52 -9.29 -16.35
CA ARG A 34 14.93 -10.26 -17.29
C ARG A 34 14.04 -9.49 -18.24
N LYS A 35 14.57 -9.17 -19.42
CA LYS A 35 13.80 -8.68 -20.56
C LYS A 35 12.68 -9.68 -20.85
N LEU A 36 11.49 -9.40 -20.34
CA LEU A 36 10.27 -10.10 -20.73
C LEU A 36 9.97 -9.65 -22.16
N LYS A 37 10.35 -10.48 -23.14
CA LYS A 37 9.78 -10.34 -24.48
C LYS A 37 8.29 -10.57 -24.34
N LEU A 38 7.49 -9.54 -24.60
CA LEU A 38 6.05 -9.72 -24.81
C LEU A 38 5.94 -10.82 -25.88
N LYS A 39 5.25 -11.92 -25.56
CA LYS A 39 5.03 -13.00 -26.53
C LYS A 39 4.35 -12.31 -27.72
N ALA A 40 5.02 -12.29 -28.88
CA ALA A 40 4.49 -11.65 -30.06
C ALA A 40 3.07 -12.18 -30.29
N TYR A 41 2.09 -11.28 -30.25
CA TYR A 41 0.70 -11.61 -30.51
C TYR A 41 0.63 -12.26 -31.90
N PRO A 42 -0.20 -13.30 -32.11
CA PRO A 42 -0.27 -13.98 -33.40
C PRO A 42 -0.56 -12.95 -34.49
N ALA A 43 0.39 -12.82 -35.41
CA ALA A 43 0.27 -11.96 -36.58
C ALA A 43 -0.86 -12.52 -37.45
N ALA A 44 -2.06 -11.95 -37.33
CA ALA A 44 -3.04 -12.09 -38.39
C ALA A 44 -2.49 -11.32 -39.60
N VAL A 45 -1.80 -12.04 -40.50
CA VAL A 45 -1.34 -11.49 -41.77
C VAL A 45 -2.58 -11.30 -42.63
N VAL A 46 -3.20 -10.12 -42.55
CA VAL A 46 -4.10 -9.64 -43.60
C VAL A 46 -3.21 -8.86 -44.56
N GLY A 47 -3.13 -9.35 -45.80
CA GLY A 47 -2.15 -8.93 -46.77
C GLY A 47 -2.24 -7.44 -47.12
N ASP A 48 -1.42 -6.63 -46.49
CA ASP A 48 -0.82 -5.40 -47.04
C ASP A 48 0.23 -4.84 -46.07
N GLY A 49 1.32 -5.57 -45.78
CA GLY A 49 2.55 -5.06 -45.14
C GLY A 49 2.48 -4.40 -43.74
N ALA A 50 1.29 -4.04 -43.25
CA ALA A 50 1.02 -3.33 -42.02
C ALA A 50 0.59 -4.35 -40.97
N ARG A 51 1.31 -4.37 -39.85
CA ARG A 51 0.92 -5.20 -38.71
C ARG A 51 -0.41 -4.64 -38.18
N PRO A 52 -1.47 -5.44 -38.05
CA PRO A 52 -2.71 -4.95 -37.47
C PRO A 52 -2.43 -4.49 -36.04
N ILE A 53 -2.70 -3.21 -35.77
CA ILE A 53 -2.65 -2.65 -34.42
C ILE A 53 -3.76 -3.35 -33.63
N PRO A 54 -3.46 -4.03 -32.51
CA PRO A 54 -4.48 -4.70 -31.73
C PRO A 54 -5.49 -3.66 -31.22
N HIS A 55 -6.77 -4.01 -31.26
CA HIS A 55 -7.80 -3.20 -30.60
C HIS A 55 -7.53 -3.21 -29.09
N VAL A 56 -7.15 -2.06 -28.54
CA VAL A 56 -6.91 -1.87 -27.10
C VAL A 56 -8.08 -1.08 -26.53
N GLU A 57 -8.85 -1.71 -25.65
CA GLU A 57 -9.85 -0.99 -24.85
C GLU A 57 -9.13 -0.17 -23.79
N TYR A 58 -9.42 1.13 -23.73
CA TYR A 58 -8.76 2.06 -22.83
C TYR A 58 -9.72 2.56 -21.74
N CYS A 59 -9.35 2.30 -20.48
CA CYS A 59 -10.00 2.85 -19.30
C CYS A 59 -9.10 3.91 -18.67
N HIS A 60 -9.51 5.18 -18.72
CA HIS A 60 -8.77 6.28 -18.10
C HIS A 60 -9.27 6.57 -16.68
N ALA A 61 -8.60 5.98 -15.70
CA ALA A 61 -8.70 6.37 -14.31
C ALA A 61 -8.09 7.77 -14.09
N ARG A 62 -8.90 8.84 -14.15
CA ARG A 62 -8.46 10.26 -14.14
C ARG A 62 -8.06 10.78 -12.75
N TRP A 63 -7.28 10.02 -11.99
CA TRP A 63 -6.98 10.34 -10.59
C TRP A 63 -5.64 11.05 -10.47
N SER A 64 -5.54 11.94 -9.50
CA SER A 64 -4.27 12.52 -9.04
C SER A 64 -3.78 11.85 -7.75
N HIS A 65 -2.59 12.22 -7.27
CA HIS A 65 -2.14 11.80 -5.94
C HIS A 65 -3.00 12.39 -4.81
N GLY A 66 -3.55 13.59 -5.02
CA GLY A 66 -4.39 14.28 -4.03
C GLY A 66 -5.88 13.95 -4.15
N GLU A 67 -6.26 13.01 -5.02
CA GLU A 67 -7.65 12.59 -5.16
C GLU A 67 -8.12 11.96 -3.85
N LEU A 68 -9.35 12.26 -3.43
CA LEU A 68 -9.95 11.69 -2.22
C LEU A 68 -11.06 10.72 -2.61
N GLY A 69 -11.37 9.78 -1.71
CA GLY A 69 -12.49 8.85 -1.91
C GLY A 69 -12.28 7.81 -3.01
N LEU A 70 -11.04 7.49 -3.40
CA LEU A 70 -10.73 6.36 -4.29
C LEU A 70 -11.05 5.01 -3.64
N ALA A 71 -11.07 4.96 -2.30
CA ALA A 71 -11.43 3.79 -1.52
C ALA A 71 -12.95 3.62 -1.35
N ASP A 72 -13.74 4.65 -1.65
CA ASP A 72 -15.18 4.64 -1.41
C ASP A 72 -15.85 3.56 -2.27
N LEU A 73 -16.73 2.80 -1.62
CA LEU A 73 -17.52 1.77 -2.27
C LEU A 73 -18.89 2.33 -2.68
N PRO A 74 -19.44 1.92 -3.84
CA PRO A 74 -20.82 2.24 -4.18
C PRO A 74 -21.80 1.58 -3.22
N GLU A 75 -23.00 2.16 -3.10
CA GLU A 75 -24.09 1.55 -2.33
C GLU A 75 -24.41 0.14 -2.86
N GLY A 76 -24.51 -0.83 -1.95
CA GLY A 76 -24.78 -2.23 -2.30
C GLY A 76 -23.58 -3.00 -2.84
N ALA A 77 -22.36 -2.44 -2.81
CA ALA A 77 -21.14 -3.17 -3.14
C ALA A 77 -21.02 -4.46 -2.32
N CYS A 78 -20.63 -5.56 -2.97
CA CYS A 78 -20.41 -6.84 -2.29
C CYS A 78 -19.23 -7.60 -2.90
N LEU A 79 -18.61 -8.52 -2.15
CA LEU A 79 -17.48 -9.31 -2.65
C LEU A 79 -17.81 -10.15 -3.89
N ARG A 80 -19.09 -10.50 -4.08
CA ARG A 80 -19.55 -11.21 -5.26
C ARG A 80 -19.32 -10.42 -6.55
N ASP A 81 -19.29 -9.09 -6.47
CA ASP A 81 -19.00 -8.21 -7.61
C ASP A 81 -17.56 -8.33 -8.12
N VAL A 82 -16.65 -8.86 -7.31
CA VAL A 82 -15.27 -9.16 -7.72
C VAL A 82 -15.19 -10.55 -8.35
N LEU A 83 -15.96 -11.52 -7.85
CA LEU A 83 -15.99 -12.88 -8.41
C LEU A 83 -16.76 -12.97 -9.72
N TYR A 84 -17.84 -12.21 -9.85
CA TYR A 84 -18.70 -12.12 -11.02
C TYR A 84 -18.80 -10.65 -11.42
N PRO A 85 -17.69 -10.09 -11.95
CA PRO A 85 -17.66 -8.70 -12.32
C PRO A 85 -18.68 -8.38 -13.40
N THR A 86 -19.15 -7.15 -13.38
CA THR A 86 -19.89 -6.56 -14.49
C THR A 86 -19.27 -5.20 -14.69
N ALA A 87 -18.77 -4.95 -15.89
CA ALA A 87 -18.21 -3.66 -16.22
C ALA A 87 -19.26 -2.56 -15.96
N PRO A 88 -18.88 -1.42 -15.36
CA PRO A 88 -19.82 -0.32 -15.15
C PRO A 88 -20.41 0.14 -16.48
N GLU A 89 -21.74 0.27 -16.55
CA GLU A 89 -22.46 0.62 -17.79
C GLU A 89 -22.25 2.07 -18.21
N ASN A 90 -21.95 2.97 -17.25
CA ASN A 90 -21.86 4.41 -17.49
C ASN A 90 -20.52 4.99 -17.01
N ASN A 91 -19.77 5.60 -17.94
CA ASN A 91 -18.45 6.20 -17.71
C ASN A 91 -18.51 7.63 -17.12
N GLU A 92 -19.70 8.12 -16.75
CA GLU A 92 -19.89 9.46 -16.19
C GLU A 92 -19.42 9.57 -14.73
N ARG A 93 -19.40 8.46 -13.97
CA ARG A 93 -18.91 8.45 -12.59
C ARG A 93 -17.38 8.43 -12.55
N PRO A 94 -16.76 9.07 -11.55
CA PRO A 94 -15.32 8.95 -11.37
C PRO A 94 -14.98 7.48 -11.13
N TRP A 95 -14.06 6.95 -11.93
CA TRP A 95 -13.47 5.64 -11.69
C TRP A 95 -12.83 5.67 -10.29
N ARG A 96 -13.18 4.76 -9.39
CA ARG A 96 -12.45 4.57 -8.13
C ARG A 96 -11.77 3.20 -8.17
N PHE A 97 -11.19 2.76 -7.05
CA PHE A 97 -10.62 1.41 -7.00
C PHE A 97 -11.66 0.36 -7.38
N TRP A 98 -12.86 0.44 -6.82
CA TRP A 98 -13.90 -0.58 -7.00
C TRP A 98 -14.34 -0.75 -8.46
N GLU A 99 -14.72 0.33 -9.15
CA GLU A 99 -15.17 0.25 -10.55
C GLU A 99 -14.04 -0.22 -11.47
N THR A 100 -12.82 0.26 -11.24
CA THR A 100 -11.65 -0.10 -12.05
C THR A 100 -11.31 -1.57 -11.89
N ILE A 101 -11.35 -2.08 -10.66
CA ILE A 101 -11.12 -3.49 -10.33
C ILE A 101 -12.15 -4.37 -11.04
N ARG A 102 -13.44 -4.02 -10.98
CA ARG A 102 -14.51 -4.78 -11.64
C ARG A 102 -14.33 -4.80 -13.16
N TRP A 103 -14.00 -3.66 -13.77
CA TRP A 103 -13.74 -3.59 -15.21
C TRP A 103 -12.52 -4.45 -15.62
N MET A 104 -11.42 -4.36 -14.87
CA MET A 104 -10.23 -5.18 -15.11
C MET A 104 -10.50 -6.68 -14.95
N GLU A 105 -11.29 -7.04 -13.94
CA GLU A 105 -11.60 -8.43 -13.62
C GLU A 105 -12.51 -9.05 -14.69
N GLU A 106 -13.49 -8.31 -15.20
CA GLU A 106 -14.32 -8.73 -16.35
C GLU A 106 -13.44 -9.06 -17.57
N GLY A 107 -12.51 -8.15 -17.92
CA GLY A 107 -11.56 -8.39 -19.00
C GLY A 107 -10.67 -9.62 -18.74
N ARG A 108 -10.14 -9.76 -17.53
CA ARG A 108 -9.29 -10.90 -17.15
C ARG A 108 -10.03 -12.23 -17.24
N GLN A 109 -11.28 -12.30 -16.78
CA GLN A 109 -12.10 -13.52 -16.85
C GLN A 109 -12.46 -13.91 -18.27
N ARG A 110 -12.57 -12.93 -19.19
CA ARG A 110 -12.69 -13.15 -20.63
C ARG A 110 -11.39 -13.57 -21.32
N GLY A 111 -10.30 -13.73 -20.56
CA GLY A 111 -8.98 -14.10 -21.09
C GLY A 111 -8.25 -12.94 -21.78
N ILE A 112 -8.70 -11.70 -21.58
CA ILE A 112 -8.07 -10.50 -22.16
C ILE A 112 -6.89 -10.09 -21.28
N PRO A 113 -5.67 -9.95 -21.83
CA PRO A 113 -4.53 -9.44 -21.08
C PRO A 113 -4.76 -7.97 -20.68
N ILE A 114 -4.57 -7.66 -19.39
CA ILE A 114 -4.71 -6.31 -18.84
C ILE A 114 -3.33 -5.68 -18.61
N LEU A 115 -3.15 -4.46 -19.11
CA LEU A 115 -2.00 -3.60 -18.82
C LEU A 115 -2.43 -2.45 -17.92
N ILE A 116 -1.82 -2.35 -16.74
CA ILE A 116 -1.99 -1.20 -15.84
C ILE A 116 -0.74 -0.34 -15.94
N HIS A 117 -0.89 0.93 -16.30
CA HIS A 117 0.24 1.85 -16.37
C HIS A 117 -0.12 3.25 -15.87
N CYS A 118 0.89 4.02 -15.52
CA CYS A 118 0.82 5.46 -15.36
C CYS A 118 2.01 6.07 -16.11
N GLN A 119 2.41 7.31 -15.80
CA GLN A 119 3.58 7.91 -16.44
C GLN A 119 4.87 7.15 -16.13
N CYS A 120 5.23 7.01 -14.85
CA CYS A 120 6.52 6.40 -14.45
C CYS A 120 6.38 4.96 -13.92
N GLY A 121 5.16 4.42 -13.83
CA GLY A 121 4.93 3.09 -13.26
C GLY A 121 5.16 2.96 -11.74
N VAL A 122 5.50 4.06 -11.04
CA VAL A 122 5.92 4.03 -9.62
C VAL A 122 4.73 4.10 -8.65
N SER A 123 3.76 4.99 -8.91
CA SER A 123 2.81 5.42 -7.87
C SER A 123 1.36 5.08 -8.21
N ARG A 124 0.65 5.83 -9.07
CA ARG A 124 -0.78 5.59 -9.38
C ARG A 124 -1.09 4.17 -9.87
N SER A 125 -0.32 3.66 -10.84
CA SER A 125 -0.48 2.30 -11.35
C SER A 125 -0.16 1.24 -10.30
N ALA A 126 0.84 1.48 -9.46
CA ALA A 126 1.20 0.59 -8.36
C ALA A 126 0.10 0.55 -7.30
N THR A 127 -0.46 1.69 -6.91
CA THR A 127 -1.61 1.77 -6.00
C THR A 127 -2.78 0.95 -6.52
N LEU A 128 -3.17 1.13 -7.79
CA LEU A 128 -4.25 0.34 -8.37
C LEU A 128 -3.93 -1.16 -8.39
N ALA A 129 -2.68 -1.53 -8.65
CA ALA A 129 -2.25 -2.92 -8.61
C ALA A 129 -2.34 -3.55 -7.21
N ILE A 130 -1.99 -2.80 -6.17
CA ILE A 130 -2.10 -3.22 -4.77
C ILE A 130 -3.58 -3.35 -4.37
N ALA A 131 -4.41 -2.35 -4.69
CA ALA A 131 -5.86 -2.39 -4.45
C ALA A 131 -6.51 -3.61 -5.12
N TYR A 132 -6.16 -3.88 -6.38
CA TYR A 132 -6.64 -5.05 -7.11
C TYR A 132 -6.23 -6.36 -6.44
N THR A 133 -4.99 -6.45 -5.96
CA THR A 133 -4.48 -7.62 -5.23
C THR A 133 -5.27 -7.86 -3.94
N MET A 134 -5.53 -6.82 -3.15
CA MET A 134 -6.34 -6.92 -1.93
C MET A 134 -7.77 -7.34 -2.21
N ALA A 135 -8.42 -6.73 -3.21
CA ALA A 135 -9.81 -7.06 -3.55
C ALA A 135 -9.98 -8.51 -3.99
N LEU A 136 -9.06 -9.02 -4.81
CA LEU A 136 -9.05 -10.42 -5.21
C LEU A 136 -8.80 -11.36 -4.01
N ALA A 137 -7.86 -11.02 -3.14
CA ALA A 137 -7.60 -11.80 -1.93
C ALA A 137 -8.85 -11.85 -1.03
N ALA A 138 -9.46 -10.69 -0.74
CA ALA A 138 -10.67 -10.60 0.09
C ALA A 138 -11.85 -11.37 -0.50
N ALA A 139 -12.03 -11.34 -1.83
CA ALA A 139 -13.05 -12.12 -2.52
C ALA A 139 -12.75 -13.63 -2.61
N GLY A 140 -11.56 -14.08 -2.17
CA GLY A 140 -11.12 -15.48 -2.28
C GLY A 140 -10.77 -15.89 -3.71
N ALA A 141 -10.48 -14.94 -4.60
CA ALA A 141 -10.04 -15.21 -5.94
C ALA A 141 -8.56 -15.62 -5.95
N MET A 142 -8.22 -16.68 -6.69
CA MET A 142 -6.86 -17.22 -6.82
C MET A 142 -6.17 -17.49 -5.46
N PRO A 143 -6.77 -18.30 -4.57
CA PRO A 143 -6.27 -18.52 -3.21
C PRO A 143 -4.85 -19.10 -3.17
N GLN A 144 -4.45 -19.86 -4.19
CA GLN A 144 -3.09 -20.40 -4.31
C GLN A 144 -2.01 -19.33 -4.54
N HIS A 145 -2.39 -18.15 -5.04
CA HIS A 145 -1.47 -17.03 -5.27
C HIS A 145 -1.65 -15.91 -4.26
N LEU A 146 -2.88 -15.64 -3.83
CA LEU A 146 -3.24 -14.48 -3.02
C LEU A 146 -3.76 -14.84 -1.63
N GLY A 147 -3.85 -16.12 -1.29
CA GLY A 147 -4.38 -16.56 -0.01
C GLY A 147 -3.52 -16.21 1.21
N HIS A 148 -2.29 -15.73 1.00
CA HIS A 148 -1.42 -15.26 2.09
C HIS A 148 -1.64 -13.78 2.44
N ILE A 149 -2.39 -13.04 1.62
CA ILE A 149 -2.65 -11.61 1.83
C ILE A 149 -3.68 -11.45 2.95
N ARG A 150 -3.25 -10.89 4.08
CA ARG A 150 -4.09 -10.60 5.24
C ARG A 150 -4.28 -9.11 5.45
N VAL A 151 -3.23 -8.32 5.21
CA VAL A 151 -3.23 -6.87 5.39
C VAL A 151 -2.76 -6.15 4.13
N MET A 152 -2.95 -4.83 4.09
CA MET A 152 -2.50 -3.97 2.98
C MET A 152 -1.01 -4.13 2.70
N GLN A 153 -0.19 -4.25 3.76
CA GLN A 153 1.26 -4.42 3.64
C GLN A 153 1.64 -5.70 2.89
N ASP A 154 0.93 -6.82 3.11
CA ASP A 154 1.20 -8.07 2.38
C ASP A 154 0.96 -7.88 0.87
N ALA A 155 -0.11 -7.16 0.50
CA ALA A 155 -0.41 -6.86 -0.89
C ALA A 155 0.62 -5.91 -1.49
N TYR A 156 1.09 -4.93 -0.71
CA TYR A 156 2.20 -4.05 -1.09
C TYR A 156 3.46 -4.86 -1.40
N ASP A 157 3.87 -5.73 -0.48
CA ASP A 157 5.09 -6.53 -0.59
C ASP A 157 4.99 -7.55 -1.74
N PHE A 158 3.81 -8.13 -1.94
CA PHE A 158 3.53 -8.99 -3.09
C PHE A 158 3.76 -8.25 -4.42
N VAL A 159 3.25 -7.03 -4.56
CA VAL A 159 3.45 -6.22 -5.79
C VAL A 159 4.90 -5.74 -5.88
N LYS A 160 5.54 -5.38 -4.76
CA LYS A 160 6.96 -4.98 -4.69
C LYS A 160 7.89 -6.09 -5.15
N GLY A 161 7.59 -7.33 -4.78
CA GLY A 161 8.30 -8.52 -5.26
C GLY A 161 8.18 -8.74 -6.76
N LYS A 162 7.16 -8.18 -7.42
CA LYS A 162 7.01 -8.20 -8.90
C LYS A 162 7.59 -6.96 -9.58
N SER A 163 7.61 -5.82 -8.90
CA SER A 163 8.25 -4.59 -9.36
C SER A 163 8.89 -3.84 -8.20
N CYS A 164 10.22 -3.87 -8.17
CA CYS A 164 11.01 -3.22 -7.13
C CYS A 164 10.93 -1.68 -7.16
N TRP A 165 10.39 -1.09 -8.23
CA TRP A 165 10.28 0.36 -8.40
C TRP A 165 9.00 0.95 -7.83
N ILE A 166 8.05 0.13 -7.36
CA ILE A 166 6.83 0.68 -6.80
C ILE A 166 7.14 1.54 -5.56
N GLY A 167 6.46 2.68 -5.51
CA GLY A 167 6.49 3.67 -4.44
C GLY A 167 5.22 4.53 -4.53
N PRO A 168 4.05 3.99 -4.16
CA PRO A 168 2.83 4.76 -3.97
C PRO A 168 3.06 6.05 -3.19
N ASN A 169 2.37 7.12 -3.57
CA ASN A 169 2.37 8.36 -2.79
C ASN A 169 1.73 8.09 -1.42
N HIS A 170 2.22 8.73 -0.36
CA HIS A 170 1.70 8.56 0.99
C HIS A 170 0.17 8.79 1.09
N SER A 171 -0.39 9.78 0.38
CA SER A 171 -1.85 9.99 0.32
C SER A 171 -2.60 8.81 -0.30
N LEU A 172 -2.01 8.14 -1.30
CA LEU A 172 -2.55 6.94 -1.93
C LEU A 172 -2.38 5.72 -1.02
N VAL A 173 -1.32 5.65 -0.20
CA VAL A 173 -1.15 4.61 0.81
C VAL A 173 -2.28 4.66 1.83
N PHE A 174 -2.65 5.85 2.31
CA PHE A 174 -3.80 5.97 3.21
C PHE A 174 -5.09 5.46 2.59
N GLN A 175 -5.33 5.77 1.31
CA GLN A 175 -6.50 5.23 0.61
C GLN A 175 -6.44 3.71 0.42
N LEU A 176 -5.26 3.09 0.33
CA LEU A 176 -5.13 1.63 0.35
C LEU A 176 -5.50 1.06 1.72
N VAL A 177 -5.14 1.72 2.81
CA VAL A 177 -5.53 1.32 4.16
C VAL A 177 -7.04 1.47 4.34
N ASP A 178 -7.63 2.58 3.89
CA ASP A 178 -9.08 2.79 3.90
C ASP A 178 -9.80 1.70 3.11
N PHE A 179 -9.31 1.39 1.91
CA PHE A 179 -9.87 0.35 1.07
C PHE A 179 -9.77 -1.04 1.72
N ALA A 180 -8.66 -1.36 2.39
CA ALA A 180 -8.53 -2.61 3.15
C ALA A 180 -9.59 -2.73 4.25
N ARG A 181 -9.87 -1.63 4.99
CA ARG A 181 -10.96 -1.59 5.97
C ARG A 181 -12.32 -1.81 5.32
N SER A 182 -12.59 -1.18 4.18
CA SER A 182 -13.82 -1.39 3.42
C SER A 182 -13.99 -2.85 2.98
N LEU A 183 -12.92 -3.52 2.54
CA LEU A 183 -12.93 -4.94 2.18
C LEU A 183 -13.23 -5.84 3.40
N THR A 184 -12.67 -5.53 4.57
CA THR A 184 -12.98 -6.22 5.84
C THR A 184 -14.47 -6.08 6.19
N THR A 185 -15.05 -4.90 6.00
CA THR A 185 -16.50 -4.69 6.18
C THR A 185 -17.31 -5.53 5.20
N LEU A 186 -16.96 -5.52 3.91
CA LEU A 186 -17.65 -6.34 2.90
C LEU A 186 -17.60 -7.83 3.22
N LEU A 187 -16.45 -8.34 3.68
CA LEU A 187 -16.29 -9.73 4.08
C LEU A 187 -17.18 -10.09 5.28
N SER A 188 -17.26 -9.19 6.26
CA SER A 188 -18.13 -9.36 7.43
C SER A 188 -19.61 -9.38 7.04
N SER A 189 -20.03 -8.46 6.17
CA SER A 189 -21.40 -8.42 5.64
C SER A 189 -21.75 -9.66 4.82
N HIS A 190 -20.78 -10.21 4.06
CA HIS A 190 -20.96 -11.45 3.31
C HIS A 190 -21.26 -12.64 4.23
N TYR A 191 -20.51 -12.82 5.31
CA TYR A 191 -20.75 -13.90 6.28
C TYR A 191 -22.02 -13.70 7.10
N ALA A 192 -22.41 -12.45 7.38
CA ALA A 192 -23.69 -12.16 8.04
C ALA A 192 -24.89 -12.54 7.15
N THR A 193 -24.79 -12.30 5.84
CA THR A 193 -25.88 -12.57 4.89
C THR A 193 -25.91 -14.02 4.42
N THR A 194 -24.74 -14.65 4.27
CA THR A 194 -24.60 -16.02 3.75
C THR A 194 -23.67 -16.87 4.61
N PRO A 195 -24.11 -17.33 5.80
CA PRO A 195 -23.25 -18.05 6.75
C PRO A 195 -22.64 -19.35 6.19
N ASN A 196 -23.35 -20.00 5.25
CA ASN A 196 -22.92 -21.28 4.66
C ASN A 196 -21.96 -21.11 3.47
N ALA A 197 -21.73 -19.89 2.99
CA ALA A 197 -20.87 -19.60 1.83
C ALA A 197 -19.48 -19.16 2.29
N SER A 198 -18.66 -20.12 2.73
CA SER A 198 -17.28 -19.86 3.16
C SER A 198 -16.40 -19.39 1.99
N ILE A 199 -15.76 -18.24 2.13
CA ILE A 199 -14.78 -17.72 1.18
C ILE A 199 -13.40 -18.20 1.62
N LYS A 200 -12.64 -18.80 0.69
CA LYS A 200 -11.26 -19.23 0.93
C LYS A 200 -10.31 -18.02 0.88
N THR A 201 -10.27 -17.26 1.97
CA THR A 201 -9.40 -16.07 2.12
C THR A 201 -8.76 -16.05 3.50
N SER A 202 -7.58 -15.42 3.61
CA SER A 202 -6.97 -15.07 4.91
C SER A 202 -7.20 -13.60 5.28
N PHE A 203 -7.93 -12.86 4.46
CA PHE A 203 -8.29 -11.47 4.76
C PHE A 203 -9.23 -11.46 5.98
N PRO A 204 -8.98 -10.60 7.00
CA PRO A 204 -9.71 -10.65 8.25
C PRO A 204 -11.12 -10.06 8.12
N THR A 205 -12.06 -10.65 8.85
CA THR A 205 -13.36 -10.06 9.18
C THR A 205 -13.21 -8.98 10.25
N ALA A 206 -14.23 -8.14 10.43
CA ALA A 206 -14.22 -7.06 11.40
C ALA A 206 -14.03 -7.60 12.83
N ALA A 207 -14.68 -8.72 13.17
CA ALA A 207 -14.52 -9.36 14.47
C ALA A 207 -13.07 -9.84 14.69
N GLU A 208 -12.43 -10.43 13.68
CA GLU A 208 -11.02 -10.86 13.78
C GLU A 208 -10.07 -9.66 13.90
N SER A 209 -10.33 -8.58 13.17
CA SER A 209 -9.57 -7.33 13.26
C SER A 209 -9.69 -6.69 14.65
N GLU A 210 -10.89 -6.59 15.21
CA GLU A 210 -11.12 -6.03 16.55
C GLU A 210 -10.44 -6.86 17.64
N LEU A 211 -10.49 -8.19 17.56
CA LEU A 211 -9.81 -9.07 18.51
C LEU A 211 -8.29 -8.88 18.46
N SER A 212 -7.72 -8.79 17.26
CA SER A 212 -6.30 -8.49 17.09
C SER A 212 -5.96 -7.14 17.72
N GLU A 213 -6.67 -6.06 17.39
CA GLU A 213 -6.44 -4.73 17.96
C GLU A 213 -6.57 -4.69 19.49
N ALA A 214 -7.54 -5.41 20.06
CA ALA A 214 -7.70 -5.53 21.50
C ALA A 214 -6.51 -6.26 22.16
N GLU A 215 -5.97 -7.29 21.51
CA GLU A 215 -4.76 -7.99 21.96
C GLU A 215 -3.54 -7.06 21.95
N TRP A 216 -3.36 -6.27 20.89
CA TRP A 216 -2.30 -5.25 20.80
C TRP A 216 -2.49 -4.15 21.85
N ALA A 217 -3.72 -3.72 22.12
CA ALA A 217 -4.01 -2.73 23.16
C ALA A 217 -3.74 -3.28 24.56
N ARG A 218 -3.99 -4.57 24.82
CA ARG A 218 -3.62 -5.22 26.08
C ARG A 218 -2.11 -5.26 26.27
N ARG A 219 -1.35 -5.68 25.24
CA ARG A 219 0.12 -5.72 25.30
C ARG A 219 0.76 -4.36 25.55
N ARG A 220 0.21 -3.29 24.96
CA ARG A 220 0.68 -1.92 25.23
C ARG A 220 0.46 -1.52 26.69
N ARG A 221 -0.72 -1.82 27.25
CA ARG A 221 -1.00 -1.55 28.68
C ARG A 221 -0.10 -2.33 29.63
N GLU A 222 0.15 -3.61 29.33
CA GLU A 222 1.04 -4.46 30.13
C GLU A 222 2.47 -3.90 30.16
N PHE A 223 2.99 -3.46 29.00
CA PHE A 223 4.30 -2.80 28.93
C PHE A 223 4.34 -1.48 29.73
N ASP A 224 3.29 -0.67 29.67
CA ASP A 224 3.20 0.59 30.43
C ASP A 224 3.04 0.33 31.95
N GLU A 225 2.38 -0.76 32.35
CA GLU A 225 2.19 -1.18 33.75
C GLU A 225 3.48 -1.75 34.36
N ASP A 226 4.28 -2.49 33.57
CA ASP A 226 5.59 -3.01 34.00
C ASP A 226 6.62 -1.88 34.24
N ASP A 227 6.55 -0.78 33.47
CA ASP A 227 7.43 0.40 33.65
C ASP A 227 7.07 1.25 34.88
N MET A 228 5.81 1.20 35.32
CA MET A 228 5.29 1.95 36.49
C MET A 228 5.19 1.10 37.77
N GLY A 229 5.39 -0.22 37.67
CA GLY A 229 5.33 -1.18 38.77
C GLY A 229 6.57 -1.21 39.67
N GLU A 230 7.68 -0.57 39.26
CA GLU A 230 8.96 -0.57 39.98
C GLU A 230 9.23 0.73 40.77
N TYR A 231 8.20 1.38 41.33
CA TYR A 231 8.37 2.46 42.31
C TYR A 231 7.43 2.39 43.52
N THR A 232 7.04 1.19 43.97
CA THR A 232 6.34 1.05 45.25
C THR A 232 7.25 0.48 46.34
N THR A 233 7.76 1.40 47.14
CA THR A 233 7.98 1.28 48.60
C THR A 233 8.82 0.11 49.08
N ASP A 234 10.14 0.32 49.15
CA ASP A 234 10.94 -0.30 50.21
C ASP A 234 11.81 0.75 50.90
N LEU A 235 11.21 1.37 51.92
CA LEU A 235 11.96 2.03 52.98
C LEU A 235 12.60 0.93 53.86
N SER A 236 13.77 0.44 53.47
CA SER A 236 14.68 -0.18 54.43
C SER A 236 16.16 0.03 54.08
N THR A 237 16.75 0.91 54.88
CA THR A 237 18.15 0.95 55.32
C THR A 237 18.99 -0.28 54.95
N THR A 238 20.04 -0.10 54.14
CA THR A 238 21.42 -0.45 54.53
C THR A 238 22.43 0.23 53.60
N ALA A 239 23.43 0.84 54.22
CA ALA A 239 24.56 1.47 53.56
C ALA A 239 25.49 0.41 52.95
N SER A 240 25.90 0.60 51.69
CA SER A 240 27.18 0.10 51.19
C SER A 240 27.55 0.84 49.91
N ASP A 241 28.73 1.47 49.96
CA ASP A 241 29.37 2.16 48.86
C ASP A 241 29.55 1.26 47.63
N GLY A 242 29.12 1.76 46.47
CA GLY A 242 29.30 1.12 45.17
C GLY A 242 28.78 2.03 44.07
N GLN A 243 29.59 3.01 43.68
CA GLN A 243 29.29 3.93 42.57
C GLN A 243 29.11 3.15 41.26
N THR A 244 27.87 2.87 40.92
CA THR A 244 27.41 2.72 39.54
C THR A 244 26.43 3.85 39.31
N ALA A 245 26.85 4.86 38.55
CA ALA A 245 25.99 5.95 38.14
C ALA A 245 24.95 5.38 37.17
N VAL A 246 23.78 5.03 37.71
CA VAL A 246 22.55 4.95 36.94
C VAL A 246 22.33 6.35 36.39
N GLU A 247 22.54 6.54 35.08
CA GLU A 247 22.06 7.74 34.39
C GLU A 247 20.54 7.79 34.56
N SER A 248 20.10 8.63 35.49
CA SER A 248 18.69 8.81 35.79
C SER A 248 18.03 9.44 34.57
N CYS A 249 17.05 8.75 33.99
CA CYS A 249 16.18 9.31 32.97
C CYS A 249 15.54 10.60 33.51
N MET A 250 15.61 11.69 32.74
CA MET A 250 15.02 12.98 33.12
C MET A 250 13.54 12.79 33.47
N SER A 251 13.11 13.35 34.60
CA SER A 251 11.71 13.26 35.01
C SER A 251 10.80 14.02 34.03
N ALA A 252 9.51 13.69 33.98
CA ALA A 252 8.56 14.38 33.10
C ALA A 252 8.48 15.90 33.35
N GLU A 253 8.69 16.33 34.60
CA GLU A 253 8.75 17.74 34.97
C GLU A 253 10.03 18.40 34.43
N GLU A 254 11.17 17.73 34.57
CA GLU A 254 12.47 18.18 34.08
C GLU A 254 12.53 18.25 32.54
N ALA A 255 11.91 17.29 31.85
CA ALA A 255 11.73 17.33 30.40
C ALA A 255 10.84 18.51 29.97
N GLY A 256 9.79 18.83 30.75
CA GLY A 256 8.92 19.97 30.49
C GLY A 256 9.58 21.33 30.74
N GLU A 257 10.50 21.42 31.70
CA GLU A 257 11.34 22.60 31.91
C GLU A 257 12.39 22.77 30.80
N GLU A 258 13.04 21.68 30.41
CA GLU A 258 14.04 21.71 29.35
C GLU A 258 13.42 22.06 27.99
N ALA A 259 12.23 21.54 27.67
CA ALA A 259 11.48 21.92 26.47
C ALA A 259 11.17 23.43 26.45
N ARG A 260 10.68 23.99 27.56
CA ARG A 260 10.42 25.44 27.67
C ARG A 260 11.70 26.26 27.53
N ARG A 261 12.82 25.78 28.07
CA ARG A 261 14.14 26.42 27.95
C ARG A 261 14.62 26.45 26.51
N LEU A 262 14.48 25.33 25.79
CA LEU A 262 14.87 25.22 24.39
C LEU A 262 14.00 26.09 23.47
N ASP A 263 12.69 26.16 23.73
CA ASP A 263 11.77 27.04 23.00
C ASP A 263 12.12 28.53 23.20
N ALA A 264 12.41 28.93 24.45
CA ALA A 264 12.85 30.29 24.75
C ALA A 264 14.19 30.62 24.06
N ALA A 265 15.13 29.68 24.03
CA ALA A 265 16.40 29.84 23.34
C ALA A 265 16.24 29.95 21.81
N MET A 266 15.29 29.22 21.24
CA MET A 266 14.96 29.28 19.81
C MET A 266 14.34 30.62 19.43
N LEU A 267 13.40 31.12 20.25
CA LEU A 267 12.81 32.46 20.07
C LEU A 267 13.86 33.56 20.16
N ALA A 268 14.74 33.51 21.15
CA ALA A 268 15.83 34.48 21.30
C ALA A 268 16.78 34.49 20.10
N ARG A 269 17.12 33.32 19.55
CA ARG A 269 17.93 33.20 18.32
C ARG A 269 17.21 33.80 17.11
N ARG A 270 15.90 33.59 17.01
CA ARG A 270 15.08 34.14 15.93
C ARG A 270 14.98 35.67 16.02
N GLU A 271 14.81 36.21 17.21
CA GLU A 271 14.79 37.66 17.45
C GLU A 271 16.15 38.30 17.18
N ALA A 272 17.25 37.66 17.57
CA ALA A 272 18.60 38.11 17.27
C ALA A 272 18.87 38.12 15.76
N ALA A 273 18.48 37.06 15.03
CA ALA A 273 18.61 37.00 13.58
C ALA A 273 17.76 38.07 12.86
N ILE A 274 16.61 38.45 13.41
CA ILE A 274 15.78 39.54 12.89
C ILE A 274 16.44 40.91 13.16
N LYS A 275 17.11 41.09 14.29
CA LYS A 275 17.83 42.32 14.63
C LYS A 275 19.14 42.50 13.85
N GLU A 276 19.85 41.41 13.51
CA GLU A 276 21.07 41.47 12.69
C GLU A 276 20.79 41.60 11.18
N GLY A 277 19.53 41.42 10.76
CA GLY A 277 19.06 41.58 9.38
C GLY A 277 18.45 42.95 9.05
N MET A 278 18.48 43.91 9.97
CA MET A 278 18.12 45.34 9.77
C MET A 278 19.36 46.23 9.86
#